data_AF-A0A026WZB0-F1
#
_entry.id   AF-A0A026WZB0-F1
#
_cell.length_a   1.000
_cell.length_b   1.000
_cell.length_c   1.000
_cell.angle_alpha   90.00
_cell.angle_beta   90.00
_cell.angle_gamma   90.00
#
_symmetry.space_group_name_H-M   'P 1'
#
loop_
_entity.id
_entity.type
_entity.pdbx_description
1 polymer ?
#
loop_
_entity_poly.entity_id
_entity_poly.type
_entity_poly.pdbx_seq_one_letter_code
_entity_poly.pdbx_strand_id
1 'polypeptide(L)'
;GGGLEWPPYSPDLYPCDLFLWGYIKDHCYAENPETVSDLVVAIKKVVSNIKDDMLEKVFTSFRKRIDFCTNSDGAHFENIYH
;
A
#
# COMPACT_ATOMS: atom_id res chain seq x y z
N GLY A 1 23.91 -10.15 5.73
CA GLY A 1 22.51 -9.71 5.65
C GLY A 1 22.52 -8.25 5.29
N GLY A 2 22.36 -7.93 4.00
CA GLY A 2 22.22 -6.55 3.54
C GLY A 2 20.77 -6.16 3.69
N GLY A 3 20.46 -5.26 4.62
CA GLY A 3 19.17 -4.58 4.62
C GLY A 3 19.10 -3.69 3.38
N LEU A 4 17.95 -3.69 2.70
CA LEU A 4 17.66 -2.69 1.67
C LEU A 4 17.80 -1.31 2.31
N GLU A 5 18.82 -0.54 1.90
CA GLU A 5 18.96 0.86 2.29
C GLU A 5 17.80 1.65 1.69
N TRP A 6 16.86 2.07 2.55
CA TRP A 6 15.71 2.88 2.16
C TRP A 6 16.06 4.37 2.34
N PRO A 7 16.01 5.23 1.29
CA PRO A 7 16.09 6.67 1.48
C PRO A 7 15.04 7.22 2.45
N PRO A 8 15.40 8.23 3.27
CA PRO A 8 14.49 8.87 4.21
C PRO A 8 13.36 9.61 3.48
N TYR A 9 12.18 9.68 4.09
CA TYR A 9 11.00 10.42 3.62
C TYR A 9 10.36 9.95 2.30
N SER A 10 10.30 8.64 2.04
CA SER A 10 9.62 8.07 0.86
C SER A 10 8.34 7.28 1.19
N PRO A 11 7.26 7.92 1.68
CA PRO A 11 5.97 7.25 1.88
C PRO A 11 5.41 6.70 0.54
N ASP A 12 5.80 7.31 -0.58
CA ASP A 12 5.48 6.84 -1.94
C ASP A 12 6.11 5.49 -2.31
N LEU A 13 6.96 4.94 -1.45
CA LEU A 13 7.71 3.71 -1.68
C LEU A 13 7.43 2.65 -0.62
N TYR A 14 6.39 2.80 0.22
CA TYR A 14 5.94 1.73 1.10
C TYR A 14 4.65 1.10 0.53
N PRO A 15 4.69 -0.13 -0.03
CA PRO A 15 3.52 -0.77 -0.61
C PRO A 15 2.32 -0.85 0.35
N CYS A 16 2.58 -0.98 1.65
CA CYS A 16 1.52 -1.02 2.65
C CYS A 16 0.86 0.36 2.86
N ASP A 17 1.64 1.44 2.83
CA ASP A 17 1.09 2.80 2.98
C ASP A 17 0.39 3.27 1.70
N LEU A 18 0.90 2.83 0.53
CA LEU A 18 0.31 3.10 -0.78
C LEU A 18 -1.03 2.41 -1.01
N PHE A 19 -1.16 1.16 -0.56
CA PHE A 19 -2.30 0.33 -0.92
C PHE A 19 -3.01 -0.22 0.31
N LEU A 20 -2.29 -0.98 1.14
CA LEU A 20 -2.91 -1.81 2.17
C LEU A 20 -3.73 -0.97 3.15
N TRP A 21 -3.21 0.17 3.58
CA TRP A 21 -3.88 1.00 4.58
C TRP A 21 -5.11 1.72 4.02
N GLY A 22 -5.04 2.24 2.80
CA GLY A 22 -6.22 2.77 2.10
C GLY A 22 -7.28 1.69 1.88
N TYR A 23 -6.86 0.53 1.35
CA TYR A 23 -7.75 -0.58 1.05
C TYR A 23 -8.46 -1.13 2.29
N ILE A 24 -7.73 -1.38 3.38
CA ILE A 24 -8.30 -1.87 4.64
C ILE A 24 -9.30 -0.85 5.17
N LYS A 25 -8.93 0.43 5.21
CA LYS A 25 -9.77 1.50 5.72
C LYS A 25 -11.10 1.56 4.96
N ASP A 26 -11.04 1.62 3.63
CA ASP A 26 -12.23 1.77 2.78
C ASP A 26 -13.20 0.58 2.95
N HIS A 27 -12.68 -0.64 3.05
CA HIS A 27 -13.50 -1.84 3.18
C HIS A 27 -13.99 -2.08 4.62
N CYS A 28 -13.21 -1.74 5.64
CA CYS A 28 -13.64 -1.90 7.03
C CYS A 28 -14.72 -0.88 7.39
N TYR A 29 -14.58 0.37 6.97
CA TYR A 29 -15.58 1.41 7.29
C TYR A 29 -16.88 1.25 6.48
N ALA A 30 -16.85 0.57 5.34
CA ALA A 30 -18.06 0.21 4.62
C ALA A 30 -18.99 -0.71 5.42
N GLU A 31 -18.46 -1.50 6.38
CA GLU A 31 -19.26 -2.36 7.26
C GLU A 31 -19.81 -1.63 8.50
N ASN A 32 -19.49 -0.33 8.68
CA ASN A 32 -19.92 0.52 9.79
C ASN A 32 -19.77 -0.14 11.18
N PRO A 33 -18.56 -0.57 11.58
CA PRO A 33 -18.34 -1.19 12.88
C PRO A 33 -18.62 -0.21 14.03
N GLU A 34 -19.41 -0.63 15.01
CA GLU A 34 -19.82 0.22 16.15
C GLU A 34 -18.89 0.08 17.35
N THR A 35 -18.13 -1.03 17.41
CA THR A 35 -17.19 -1.30 18.50
C THR A 35 -15.79 -1.62 17.98
N VAL A 36 -14.80 -1.52 18.87
CA VAL A 36 -13.42 -1.95 18.58
C VAL A 36 -13.38 -3.45 18.21
N SER A 37 -14.23 -4.27 18.84
CA SER A 37 -14.31 -5.69 18.52
C SER A 37 -14.79 -5.93 17.09
N ASP A 38 -15.83 -5.20 16.67
CA ASP A 38 -16.37 -5.29 15.30
C ASP A 38 -15.33 -4.83 14.29
N LEU A 39 -14.60 -3.75 14.60
CA LEU A 39 -13.51 -3.27 13.76
C LEU A 39 -12.39 -4.31 13.61
N VAL A 40 -11.99 -4.99 14.68
CA VAL A 40 -10.98 -6.06 14.61
C VAL A 40 -11.47 -7.24 13.76
N VAL A 41 -12.75 -7.60 13.85
CA VAL A 41 -13.34 -8.65 13.00
C VAL A 41 -13.37 -8.22 11.54
N ALA A 42 -13.79 -6.99 11.25
CA ALA A 42 -13.81 -6.44 9.90
C ALA A 42 -12.40 -6.41 9.27
N ILE A 43 -11.38 -5.95 10.01
CA ILE A 43 -9.99 -5.94 9.54
C ILE A 43 -9.54 -7.36 9.18
N LYS A 44 -9.76 -8.34 10.07
CA LYS A 44 -9.38 -9.75 9.80
C LYS A 44 -10.06 -10.28 8.55
N LYS A 45 -11.35 -10.00 8.38
CA LYS A 45 -12.14 -10.40 7.21
C LYS A 45 -11.59 -9.76 5.93
N VAL A 46 -11.34 -8.45 5.93
CA VAL A 46 -10.78 -7.74 4.76
C VAL A 46 -9.42 -8.31 4.40
N VAL A 47 -8.52 -8.49 5.37
CA VAL A 47 -7.17 -9.05 5.15
C VAL A 47 -7.25 -10.47 4.58
N SER A 48 -8.13 -11.33 5.11
CA SER A 48 -8.31 -12.69 4.59
C SER A 48 -8.85 -12.76 3.16
N ASN A 49 -9.46 -11.69 2.67
CA ASN A 49 -10.02 -11.60 1.33
C ASN A 49 -9.07 -10.93 0.32
N ILE A 50 -7.89 -10.47 0.76
CA ILE A 50 -6.86 -9.97 -0.16
C ILE A 50 -6.34 -11.13 -0.98
N LYS A 51 -6.49 -11.02 -2.30
CA LYS A 51 -6.07 -12.06 -3.25
C LYS A 51 -4.64 -11.83 -3.71
N ASP A 52 -3.97 -12.90 -4.12
CA ASP A 52 -2.61 -12.86 -4.64
C ASP A 52 -2.49 -11.93 -5.86
N ASP A 53 -3.49 -11.90 -6.74
CA ASP A 53 -3.49 -11.01 -7.92
C ASP A 53 -3.50 -9.52 -7.55
N MET A 54 -4.08 -9.17 -6.41
CA MET A 54 -4.05 -7.80 -5.89
C MET A 54 -2.65 -7.46 -5.38
N LEU A 55 -2.02 -8.39 -4.65
CA LEU A 55 -0.65 -8.22 -4.16
C LEU A 55 0.33 -8.10 -5.34
N GLU A 56 0.19 -8.92 -6.37
CA GLU A 56 1.01 -8.85 -7.58
C GLU A 56 0.94 -7.46 -8.26
N LYS A 57 -0.27 -6.88 -8.37
CA LYS A 57 -0.46 -5.53 -8.93
C LYS A 57 0.21 -4.46 -8.07
N VAL A 58 0.13 -4.59 -6.75
CA VAL A 58 0.77 -3.67 -5.79
C VAL A 58 2.29 -3.73 -5.92
N PHE A 59 2.87 -4.93 -5.92
CA PHE A 59 4.32 -5.09 -6.09
C PHE A 59 4.81 -4.65 -7.47
N THR A 60 4.02 -4.89 -8.52
CA THR A 60 4.32 -4.39 -9.87
C THR A 60 4.34 -2.85 -9.90
N SER A 61 3.35 -2.21 -9.29
CA SER A 61 3.27 -0.74 -9.22
C SER A 61 4.40 -0.17 -8.38
N PHE A 62 4.73 -0.83 -7.27
CA PHE A 62 5.87 -0.48 -6.44
C PHE A 62 7.20 -0.57 -7.20
N ARG A 63 7.40 -1.65 -7.97
CA ARG A 63 8.61 -1.80 -8.79
C ARG A 63 8.74 -0.68 -9.82
N LYS A 64 7.65 -0.34 -10.51
CA LYS A 64 7.61 0.80 -11.45
C LYS A 64 7.99 2.12 -10.77
N ARG A 65 7.54 2.33 -9.53
CA ARG A 65 7.91 3.52 -8.76
C ARG A 65 9.39 3.55 -8.40
N ILE A 66 9.96 2.43 -7.96
CA ILE A 66 11.41 2.34 -7.73
C ILE A 66 12.18 2.66 -9.02
N ASP A 67 11.84 2.01 -10.13
CA ASP A 67 12.53 2.22 -11.40
C ASP A 67 12.43 3.70 -11.84
N PHE A 68 11.28 4.35 -11.62
CA PHE A 68 11.12 5.78 -11.89
C PHE A 68 11.99 6.67 -10.99
N CYS A 69 12.01 6.44 -9.68
CA CYS A 69 12.87 7.18 -8.74
C CYS A 69 14.34 7.11 -9.15
N THR A 70 14.81 5.92 -9.56
CA THR A 70 16.19 5.72 -10.00
C THR A 70 16.49 6.47 -11.30
N ASN A 71 15.54 6.56 -12.22
CA ASN A 71 15.73 7.24 -13.50
C ASN A 71 15.46 8.75 -13.46
N SER A 72 14.89 9.27 -12.37
CA SER A 72 14.45 10.68 -12.26
C SER A 72 15.23 11.47 -11.20
N ASP A 73 16.40 11.00 -10.78
CA ASP A 73 17.23 11.60 -9.71
C ASP A 73 16.45 11.95 -8.43
N GLY A 74 15.41 11.17 -8.10
CA GLY A 74 14.59 11.39 -6.90
C GLY A 74 13.46 12.44 -7.02
N ALA A 75 13.03 12.81 -8.23
CA ALA A 75 11.87 13.68 -8.42
C ALA A 75 10.53 13.05 -7.93
N HIS A 76 9.60 13.88 -7.43
CA HIS A 76 8.33 13.46 -6.83
C HIS A 76 7.26 12.97 -7.84
N PHE A 77 6.39 12.06 -7.37
CA PHE A 77 5.48 11.19 -8.12
C PHE A 77 4.13 11.78 -8.58
N GLU A 78 3.95 13.10 -8.71
CA GLU A 78 2.61 13.66 -8.98
C GLU A 78 2.04 13.40 -10.39
N ASN A 79 2.80 12.82 -11.34
CA ASN A 79 2.38 12.74 -12.76
C ASN A 79 2.15 11.32 -13.34
N ILE A 80 2.00 10.27 -12.53
CA ILE A 80 1.85 8.88 -13.06
C ILE A 80 0.37 8.48 -13.32
N TYR A 81 -0.60 9.31 -12.95
CA TYR A 81 -2.03 9.00 -13.10
C TYR A 81 -2.81 9.96 -14.02
N HIS A 82 -2.16 10.50 -15.06
CA HIS A 82 -2.85 11.16 -16.18
C HIS A 82 -2.85 10.29 -17.43
#